data_AF-P00993-F1
#
_entry.id   AF-P00993-F1
#
_cell.length_a   1.000
_cell.length_b   1.000
_cell.length_c   1.000
_cell.angle_alpha   90.00
_cell.angle_beta   90.00
_cell.angle_gamma   90.00
#
_symmetry.space_group_name_H-M   'P 1'
#
loop_
_entity.id
_entity.type
_entity.pdbx_description
1 polymer ?
#
loop_
_entity_poly.entity_id
_entity_poly.type
_entity_poly.pdbx_seq_one_letter_code
_entity_poly.pdbx_strand_id
1 'polypeptide(L)'
;QGDKRDICRLPPEQGPCKGRIPRYFYNPASRMCESFIYGGCKGNKNNFKTKAECVRACRPPERPGVCPKTSGPGICLHGCDSDSDCKEGQKCCFDGCGYICLTVAPSGSP
;
A
#
# COMPACT_ATOMS: atom_id res chain seq x y z
N GLN A 1 -9.10 -18.63 7.41
CA GLN A 1 -9.26 -17.28 6.79
C GLN A 1 -7.87 -16.67 6.76
N GLY A 2 -7.28 -16.42 5.60
CA GLY A 2 -6.01 -15.68 5.57
C GLY A 2 -6.33 -14.23 5.91
N ASP A 3 -5.61 -13.64 6.86
CA ASP A 3 -5.80 -12.23 7.19
C ASP A 3 -5.48 -11.40 5.93
N LYS A 4 -6.32 -10.41 5.60
CA LYS A 4 -6.11 -9.59 4.41
C LYS A 4 -4.73 -8.94 4.44
N ARG A 5 -4.28 -8.54 5.64
CA ARG A 5 -2.94 -7.96 5.84
C ARG A 5 -1.83 -8.94 5.47
N ASP A 6 -1.99 -10.22 5.81
CA ASP A 6 -1.01 -11.25 5.47
C ASP A 6 -0.96 -11.49 3.96
N ILE A 7 -2.13 -11.58 3.31
CA ILE A 7 -2.21 -11.74 1.85
C ILE A 7 -1.45 -10.63 1.14
N CYS A 8 -1.70 -9.37 1.53
CA CYS A 8 -1.12 -8.21 0.88
C CYS A 8 0.39 -8.03 1.16
N ARG A 9 0.97 -8.83 2.06
CA ARG A 9 2.42 -8.85 2.35
C ARG A 9 3.16 -9.99 1.64
N LEU A 10 2.45 -10.89 0.96
CA LEU A 10 3.08 -11.97 0.20
C LEU A 10 3.79 -11.42 -1.04
N PRO A 11 4.94 -12.00 -1.45
CA PRO A 11 5.60 -11.63 -2.69
C PRO A 11 4.73 -11.98 -3.91
N PRO A 12 4.85 -11.30 -5.06
CA PRO A 12 4.17 -11.73 -6.27
C PRO A 12 4.72 -13.07 -6.75
N GLU A 13 3.85 -14.02 -7.06
CA GLU A 13 4.26 -15.35 -7.54
C GLU A 13 3.76 -15.62 -8.96
N GLN A 14 4.69 -15.80 -9.90
CA GLN A 14 4.39 -16.20 -11.27
C GLN A 14 3.80 -17.62 -11.35
N GLY A 15 4.23 -18.53 -10.47
CA GLY A 15 3.89 -19.95 -10.54
C GLY A 15 4.66 -20.70 -11.66
N PRO A 16 4.47 -22.03 -11.78
CA PRO A 16 5.26 -22.86 -12.70
C PRO A 16 4.77 -22.82 -14.16
N CYS A 17 3.60 -22.26 -14.41
CA CYS A 17 3.05 -22.14 -15.76
C CYS A 17 3.73 -20.99 -16.54
N LYS A 18 3.76 -21.09 -17.87
CA LYS A 18 4.52 -20.20 -18.76
C LYS A 18 3.65 -19.16 -19.48
N GLY A 19 2.43 -18.92 -19.00
CA GLY A 19 1.58 -17.84 -19.51
C GLY A 19 2.18 -16.46 -19.21
N ARG A 20 1.77 -15.46 -20.00
CA ARG A 20 2.13 -14.06 -19.77
C ARG A 20 0.89 -13.25 -19.43
N ILE A 21 0.32 -13.47 -18.25
CA ILE A 21 -0.95 -12.86 -17.85
C ILE A 21 -0.65 -11.68 -16.93
N PRO A 22 -0.90 -10.43 -17.36
CA PRO A 22 -0.76 -9.27 -16.49
C PRO A 22 -1.69 -9.38 -15.28
N ARG A 23 -1.13 -9.21 -14.09
CA ARG A 23 -1.85 -9.20 -12.80
C ARG A 23 -1.30 -8.08 -11.94
N TYR A 24 -1.97 -7.80 -10.85
CA TYR A 24 -1.56 -6.81 -9.86
C TYR A 24 -1.32 -7.47 -8.51
N PHE A 25 -0.33 -6.99 -7.78
CA PHE A 25 -0.06 -7.36 -6.40
C PHE A 25 0.14 -6.09 -5.59
N TYR A 26 -0.15 -6.12 -4.30
CA TYR A 26 0.19 -5.03 -3.40
C TYR A 26 1.64 -5.17 -2.96
N ASN A 27 2.44 -4.14 -3.22
CA ASN A 27 3.80 -4.04 -2.74
C ASN A 27 3.81 -3.17 -1.47
N PRO A 28 4.06 -3.74 -0.28
CA PRO A 28 4.06 -2.97 0.96
C PRO A 28 5.22 -1.96 1.05
N ALA A 29 6.30 -2.14 0.30
CA ALA A 29 7.43 -1.22 0.29
C ALA A 29 7.11 0.09 -0.44
N SER A 30 6.46 0.00 -1.61
CA SER A 30 5.99 1.19 -2.35
C SER A 30 4.60 1.64 -1.92
N ARG A 31 3.86 0.77 -1.21
CA ARG A 31 2.44 0.92 -0.83
C ARG A 31 1.52 1.10 -2.03
N MET A 32 1.92 0.52 -3.16
CA MET A 32 1.21 0.58 -4.42
C MET A 32 0.79 -0.81 -4.89
N CYS A 33 -0.30 -0.82 -5.64
CA CYS A 33 -0.64 -1.97 -6.45
C CYS A 33 0.16 -1.93 -7.76
N GLU A 34 1.13 -2.80 -7.87
CA GLU A 34 2.07 -2.91 -8.98
C GLU A 34 1.69 -4.08 -9.89
N SER A 35 2.05 -3.98 -11.17
CA SER A 35 1.79 -5.05 -12.13
C SER A 35 2.92 -6.09 -12.11
N PHE A 36 2.56 -7.36 -12.30
CA PHE A 36 3.51 -8.45 -12.52
C PHE A 36 2.96 -9.45 -13.54
N ILE A 37 3.81 -10.37 -14.02
CA ILE A 37 3.42 -11.41 -14.96
C ILE A 37 3.13 -12.71 -14.21
N TYR A 38 1.86 -13.11 -14.23
CA TYR A 38 1.40 -14.38 -13.71
C TYR A 38 1.42 -15.47 -14.81
N GLY A 39 1.96 -16.62 -14.45
CA GLY A 39 2.12 -17.78 -15.34
C GLY A 39 0.81 -18.48 -15.69
N GLY A 40 -0.26 -18.21 -14.95
CA GLY A 40 -1.60 -18.76 -15.20
C GLY A 40 -2.01 -19.92 -14.31
N CYS A 41 -1.12 -20.45 -13.47
CA CYS A 41 -1.46 -21.46 -12.49
C CYS A 41 -0.64 -21.33 -11.20
N LYS A 42 -1.19 -21.88 -10.10
CA LYS A 42 -0.60 -21.81 -8.75
C LYS A 42 -0.32 -20.36 -8.33
N GLY A 43 0.75 -20.11 -7.60
CA GLY A 43 1.01 -18.82 -6.97
C GLY A 43 0.17 -18.60 -5.71
N ASN A 44 0.19 -17.37 -5.21
CA ASN A 44 -0.47 -17.00 -3.97
C ASN A 44 -1.61 -15.98 -4.19
N LYS A 45 -2.18 -15.51 -3.06
CA LYS A 45 -3.38 -14.66 -3.06
C LYS A 45 -3.09 -13.17 -3.32
N ASN A 46 -1.82 -12.73 -3.31
CA ASN A 46 -1.45 -11.37 -3.70
C ASN A 46 -1.43 -11.25 -5.23
N ASN A 47 -2.58 -11.51 -5.85
CA ASN A 47 -2.75 -11.68 -7.28
C ASN A 47 -4.16 -11.27 -7.68
N PHE A 48 -4.27 -10.08 -8.24
CA PHE A 48 -5.54 -9.43 -8.61
C PHE A 48 -5.60 -9.20 -10.12
N LYS A 49 -6.78 -9.27 -10.72
CA LYS A 49 -6.94 -9.09 -12.17
C LYS A 49 -6.82 -7.62 -12.56
N THR A 50 -7.25 -6.73 -11.68
CA THR A 50 -7.23 -5.28 -11.91
C THR A 50 -6.54 -4.54 -10.77
N LYS A 51 -6.00 -3.35 -11.08
CA LYS A 51 -5.45 -2.45 -10.06
C LYS A 51 -6.49 -2.07 -9.01
N ALA A 52 -7.75 -1.85 -9.43
CA ALA A 52 -8.84 -1.46 -8.54
C ALA A 52 -9.18 -2.57 -7.52
N GLU A 53 -9.18 -3.84 -7.94
CA GLU A 53 -9.36 -4.97 -7.02
C GLU A 53 -8.23 -5.05 -6.00
N CYS A 54 -6.97 -4.91 -6.44
CA CYS A 54 -5.82 -4.87 -5.54
C CYS A 54 -5.94 -3.74 -4.53
N VAL A 55 -6.26 -2.52 -4.98
CA VAL A 55 -6.41 -1.35 -4.11
C VAL A 55 -7.51 -1.60 -3.08
N ARG A 56 -8.68 -2.10 -3.50
CA ARG A 56 -9.79 -2.42 -2.60
C ARG A 56 -9.43 -3.49 -1.57
N ALA A 57 -8.62 -4.48 -1.96
CA ALA A 57 -8.24 -5.58 -1.09
C ALA A 57 -7.16 -5.17 -0.07
N CYS A 58 -6.18 -4.37 -0.51
CA CYS A 58 -4.92 -4.21 0.21
C CYS A 58 -4.58 -2.78 0.63
N ARG A 59 -5.11 -1.75 -0.04
CA ARG A 59 -4.82 -0.37 0.33
C ARG A 59 -5.82 0.07 1.40
N PRO A 60 -5.36 0.44 2.61
CA PRO A 60 -6.24 0.98 3.63
C PRO A 60 -6.92 2.28 3.15
N PRO A 61 -8.14 2.58 3.62
CA PRO A 61 -8.78 3.86 3.33
C PRO A 61 -7.92 5.02 3.81
N GLU A 62 -7.81 6.05 2.98
CA GLU A 62 -7.14 7.30 3.34
C GLU A 62 -8.14 8.26 3.98
N ARG A 63 -7.74 8.90 5.07
CA ARG A 63 -8.48 10.02 5.65
C ARG A 63 -8.36 11.25 4.75
N PRO A 64 -9.38 12.14 4.76
CA PRO A 64 -9.28 13.42 4.07
C PRO A 64 -8.10 14.25 4.58
N GLY A 65 -7.57 15.10 3.71
CA GLY A 65 -6.49 16.04 4.02
C GLY A 65 -5.22 15.79 3.22
N VAL A 66 -4.35 16.81 3.21
CA VAL A 66 -3.11 16.81 2.43
C VAL A 66 -1.92 16.69 3.39
N CYS A 67 -1.04 15.73 3.12
CA CYS A 67 0.20 15.59 3.88
C CYS A 67 1.06 16.86 3.72
N PRO A 68 1.55 17.45 4.81
CA PRO A 68 2.46 18.59 4.71
C PRO A 68 3.76 18.14 4.02
N LYS A 69 4.37 19.08 3.28
CA LYS A 69 5.71 18.86 2.70
C LYS A 69 6.73 18.99 3.84
N THR A 70 7.12 17.88 4.44
CA THR A 70 8.20 17.84 5.42
C THR A 70 9.39 17.06 4.84
N SER A 71 10.59 17.52 5.17
CA SER A 71 11.79 16.68 5.14
C SER A 71 11.96 16.20 6.56
N GLY A 72 11.97 14.89 6.76
CA GLY A 72 12.01 14.33 8.09
C GLY A 72 13.22 14.69 8.92
N PRO A 73 13.32 14.17 10.15
CA PRO A 73 14.49 14.37 11.01
C PRO A 73 15.79 13.76 10.44
N GLY A 74 15.80 13.31 9.18
CA GLY A 74 16.93 12.62 8.54
C GLY A 74 17.11 11.16 8.97
N ILE A 75 16.28 10.69 9.91
CA ILE A 75 16.26 9.30 10.39
C ILE A 75 15.00 8.63 9.85
N CYS A 76 15.17 7.46 9.24
CA CYS A 76 14.07 6.67 8.71
C CYS A 76 13.26 6.05 9.83
N LEU A 77 12.21 6.75 10.25
CA LEU A 77 11.25 6.27 11.24
C LEU A 77 10.07 5.60 10.54
N HIS A 78 9.77 4.37 10.95
CA HIS A 78 8.55 3.67 10.55
C HIS A 78 7.52 3.76 11.67
N GLY A 79 6.80 4.88 11.72
CA GLY A 79 5.79 5.15 12.75
C GLY A 79 4.39 4.67 12.41
N CYS A 80 4.06 4.43 11.13
CA CYS A 80 2.73 4.01 10.70
C CYS A 80 2.74 3.27 9.35
N ASP A 81 1.78 2.36 9.17
CA ASP A 81 1.51 1.63 7.92
C ASP A 81 0.28 2.21 7.20
N SER A 82 -0.55 3.02 7.84
CA SER A 82 -1.82 3.51 7.32
C SER A 82 -2.38 4.65 8.17
N ASP A 83 -3.33 5.42 7.63
CA ASP A 83 -3.99 6.48 8.39
C ASP A 83 -4.74 5.94 9.62
N SER A 84 -5.16 4.67 9.61
CA SER A 84 -5.80 4.02 10.77
C SER A 84 -4.86 3.82 11.96
N ASP A 85 -3.55 3.82 11.75
CA ASP A 85 -2.57 3.73 12.85
C ASP A 85 -2.39 5.08 13.56
N CYS A 86 -2.87 6.16 12.94
CA CYS A 86 -2.70 7.53 13.42
C CYS A 86 -3.93 8.04 14.17
N LYS A 87 -3.71 9.00 15.07
CA LYS A 87 -4.79 9.69 15.79
C LYS A 87 -5.68 10.47 14.83
N GLU A 88 -6.91 10.76 15.24
CA GLU A 88 -7.83 11.58 14.45
C GLU A 88 -7.21 12.93 14.04
N GLY A 89 -7.51 13.39 12.83
CA GLY A 89 -6.88 14.59 12.23
C GLY A 89 -5.47 14.37 11.70
N GLN A 90 -4.91 13.16 11.82
CA GLN A 90 -3.61 12.80 11.26
C GLN A 90 -3.71 11.81 10.11
N LYS A 91 -2.73 11.90 9.21
CA LYS A 91 -2.47 10.94 8.13
C LYS A 91 -1.08 10.36 8.28
N CYS A 92 -0.91 9.14 7.78
CA CYS A 92 0.35 8.46 7.70
C CYS A 92 1.10 8.98 6.47
N CYS A 93 1.94 9.98 6.69
CA CYS A 93 2.60 10.74 5.64
C CYS A 93 4.03 10.26 5.41
N PHE A 94 4.46 10.28 4.15
CA PHE A 94 5.84 9.98 3.79
C PHE A 94 6.74 11.18 4.12
N ASP A 95 7.86 10.91 4.77
CA ASP A 95 8.76 11.94 5.31
C ASP A 95 10.16 11.90 4.66
N GLY A 96 10.30 11.13 3.57
CA GLY A 96 11.52 11.04 2.76
C GLY A 96 12.12 9.63 2.71
N CYS A 97 12.13 8.91 3.83
CA CYS A 97 12.56 7.50 3.85
C CYS A 97 11.74 6.60 4.79
N GLY A 98 10.72 7.16 5.44
CA GLY A 98 9.82 6.47 6.34
C GLY A 98 8.44 7.11 6.31
N TYR A 99 7.57 6.62 7.21
CA TYR A 99 6.20 7.08 7.34
C TYR A 99 5.89 7.40 8.79
N ILE A 100 5.37 8.59 9.02
CA ILE A 100 5.02 9.07 10.36
C ILE A 100 3.64 9.71 10.34
N CYS A 101 2.98 9.68 11.49
CA CYS A 101 1.68 10.33 11.66
C CYS A 101 1.86 11.85 11.73
N LEU A 102 1.37 12.56 10.73
CA LEU A 102 1.38 14.02 10.69
C LEU A 102 -0.04 14.55 10.73
N THR A 103 -0.23 15.64 11.46
CA THR A 103 -1.49 16.40 11.41
C THR A 103 -1.64 17.00 10.02
N VAL A 104 -2.81 16.80 9.41
CA VAL A 104 -3.08 17.28 8.05
C VAL A 104 -4.15 18.37 8.06
N ALA A 105 -4.03 19.32 7.13
CA ALA A 105 -5.11 20.27 6.89
C ALA A 105 -6.33 19.54 6.30
N PRO A 106 -7.56 19.94 6.65
CA PRO A 106 -8.76 19.35 6.05
C PRO A 106 -8.73 19.56 4.53
N SER A 107 -9.22 18.56 3.78
CA SER A 107 -9.37 18.67 2.33
C SER A 107 -10.38 19.78 2.02
N GLY A 108 -9.91 20.96 1.64
CA GLY A 108 -10.75 22.13 1.40
C GLY A 108 -10.18 23.46 1.87
N SER A 109 -8.98 23.51 2.44
CA SER A 109 -8.28 24.79 2.62
C SER A 109 -7.98 25.43 1.25
N PRO A 110 -8.34 26.71 1.05
CA PRO A 110 -8.28 27.41 -0.24
C PRO A 110 -6.87 27.57 -0.81
#